data_AF-A0A966T9P8-F1
#
_entry.id   AF-A0A966T9P8-F1
#
_cell.length_a   1.000
_cell.length_b   1.000
_cell.length_c   1.000
_cell.angle_alpha   90.00
_cell.angle_beta   90.00
_cell.angle_gamma   90.00
#
_symmetry.space_group_name_H-M   'P 1'
#
loop_
_entity.id
_entity.type
_entity.pdbx_description
1 polymer ?
#
loop_
_entity_poly.entity_id
_entity_poly.type
_entity_poly.pdbx_seq_one_letter_code
_entity_poly.pdbx_strand_id
1 'polypeptide(L)'
;MNWRIAANGVALVVAISGVASDTSYAKYVGSAGNASHAGAVTAVTAVAEATQKFVADDAKSVLATIRVENEYKTGYRRSLFIHWSDLDGDGCDTREEVLKRDSISKPQVDPYRCYVVAGDWFSKYDGKTLSDRSDVDIDHVVALKEAWDSGAWSWSESQRKAYANDLTDSRSLIAVSDRVNMSKGDKDPSNWMPPLKSYWCTYLGDWISVKARWGLSMDQSEFGRIKNLLSSDCSSLTISGWSAAPVAVSAPATTITTAVAPVVTTPVVTSPVVTTPASATTVKSPTSSTVAPSSGSGSSATTPTTNATATTVAQNGAKDIYPGSYCAPVDGLGTYKGTPYICSKTNAEGSPYAGGRARWRKATN
;
A
#
# COMPACT_ATOMS: atom_id res chain seq x y z
N MET A 1 6.94 -60.13 31.74
CA MET A 1 5.50 -60.18 31.45
C MET A 1 5.25 -59.60 30.07
N ASN A 2 4.85 -60.43 29.10
CA ASN A 2 4.45 -60.03 27.75
C ASN A 2 2.94 -59.81 27.71
N TRP A 3 2.44 -58.59 27.44
CA TRP A 3 1.02 -58.41 27.10
C TRP A 3 0.89 -57.66 25.77
N ARG A 4 0.25 -58.36 24.83
CA ARG A 4 -0.06 -58.00 23.45
C ARG A 4 -1.39 -57.24 23.48
N ILE A 5 -1.50 -56.10 22.81
CA ILE A 5 -2.79 -55.45 22.57
C ILE A 5 -3.39 -56.08 21.31
N ALA A 6 -4.53 -56.74 21.47
CA ALA A 6 -5.34 -57.31 20.41
C ALA A 6 -6.15 -56.22 19.70
N ALA A 7 -6.04 -56.16 18.38
CA ALA A 7 -6.92 -55.37 17.52
C ALA A 7 -8.21 -56.16 17.26
N ASN A 8 -9.36 -55.62 17.69
CA ASN A 8 -10.66 -56.09 17.26
C ASN A 8 -11.21 -55.07 16.24
N GLY A 9 -11.21 -55.48 14.98
CA GLY A 9 -11.80 -54.73 13.87
C GLY A 9 -13.32 -54.88 13.87
N VAL A 10 -14.01 -53.76 13.64
CA VAL A 10 -15.35 -53.75 13.07
C VAL A 10 -15.29 -52.78 11.89
N ALA A 11 -15.41 -53.34 10.68
CA ALA A 11 -15.51 -52.58 9.44
C ALA A 11 -16.98 -52.17 9.23
N LEU A 12 -17.25 -50.86 9.19
CA LEU A 12 -18.51 -50.32 8.71
C LEU A 12 -18.38 -50.10 7.20
N VAL A 13 -18.97 -50.99 6.40
CA VAL A 13 -19.11 -50.81 4.95
C VAL A 13 -20.40 -50.03 4.71
N VAL A 14 -20.28 -48.75 4.35
CA VAL A 14 -21.39 -47.97 3.79
C VAL A 14 -21.15 -47.88 2.29
N ALA A 15 -21.89 -48.66 1.52
CA ALA A 15 -21.98 -48.51 0.08
C ALA A 15 -22.91 -47.34 -0.22
N ILE A 16 -22.39 -46.28 -0.85
CA ILE A 16 -23.22 -45.28 -1.53
C ILE A 16 -22.93 -45.41 -3.01
N SER A 17 -23.89 -45.98 -3.72
CA SER A 17 -23.93 -46.09 -5.17
C SER A 17 -23.94 -44.70 -5.80
N GLY A 18 -23.05 -44.45 -6.74
CA GLY A 18 -23.14 -43.29 -7.62
C GLY A 18 -24.30 -43.42 -8.61
N VAL A 19 -24.97 -42.32 -8.90
CA VAL A 19 -25.70 -42.10 -10.15
C VAL A 19 -25.44 -40.68 -10.63
N ALA A 20 -25.26 -40.61 -11.93
CA ALA A 20 -24.83 -39.47 -12.72
C ALA A 20 -25.86 -38.33 -12.77
N SER A 21 -25.34 -37.17 -13.11
CA SER A 21 -26.02 -35.98 -13.60
C SER A 21 -27.01 -36.31 -14.72
N ASP A 22 -28.23 -35.77 -14.65
CA ASP A 22 -28.80 -35.14 -15.84
C ASP A 22 -29.89 -34.09 -15.55
N THR A 23 -29.91 -33.19 -16.51
CA THR A 23 -30.67 -31.99 -16.81
C THR A 23 -32.20 -32.18 -16.80
N SER A 24 -32.93 -31.10 -16.51
CA SER A 24 -34.28 -30.73 -17.03
C SER A 24 -35.42 -30.67 -16.00
N TYR A 25 -35.84 -29.45 -15.64
CA TYR A 25 -37.25 -29.19 -15.34
C TYR A 25 -37.66 -27.77 -15.77
N ALA A 26 -37.96 -27.62 -17.06
CA ALA A 26 -38.86 -26.59 -17.56
C ALA A 26 -40.20 -27.25 -17.86
N LYS A 27 -41.23 -26.97 -17.05
CA LYS A 27 -42.66 -26.96 -17.43
C LYS A 27 -43.51 -26.67 -16.19
N TYR A 28 -44.00 -25.44 -16.10
CA TYR A 28 -45.37 -25.17 -15.67
C TYR A 28 -45.96 -24.17 -16.65
N VAL A 29 -46.79 -24.69 -17.55
CA VAL A 29 -47.68 -23.90 -18.40
C VAL A 29 -49.07 -24.03 -17.77
N GLY A 30 -49.58 -22.93 -17.25
CA GLY A 30 -50.96 -22.81 -16.77
C GLY A 30 -51.53 -21.53 -17.34
N SER A 31 -52.38 -21.67 -18.35
CA SER A 31 -53.11 -20.59 -19.04
C SER A 31 -54.43 -20.30 -18.34
N ALA A 32 -54.69 -19.02 -18.04
CA ALA A 32 -55.99 -18.32 -17.99
C ALA A 32 -55.75 -17.00 -17.21
N GLY A 33 -56.18 -15.79 -17.58
CA GLY A 33 -56.93 -15.26 -18.70
C GLY A 33 -56.74 -13.73 -18.70
N ASN A 34 -57.28 -13.09 -19.74
CA ASN A 34 -56.97 -11.76 -20.26
C ASN A 34 -57.41 -10.57 -19.36
N ALA A 35 -56.54 -9.57 -19.15
CA ALA A 35 -56.92 -8.16 -18.98
C ALA A 35 -55.67 -7.25 -19.07
N SER A 36 -55.61 -6.49 -20.16
CA SER A 36 -54.77 -5.30 -20.37
C SER A 36 -54.82 -4.34 -19.18
N HIS A 37 -53.67 -3.86 -18.68
CA HIS A 37 -53.40 -2.50 -18.20
C HIS A 37 -51.88 -2.29 -18.06
N ALA A 38 -51.41 -1.14 -18.54
CA ALA A 38 -50.03 -0.69 -18.50
C ALA A 38 -49.45 -0.64 -17.07
N GLY A 39 -48.17 -0.98 -16.92
CA GLY A 39 -47.46 -0.81 -15.66
C GLY A 39 -46.03 -1.30 -15.76
N ALA A 40 -45.09 -0.37 -15.82
CA ALA A 40 -43.66 -0.63 -15.73
C ALA A 40 -43.34 -1.46 -14.47
N VAL A 41 -42.68 -2.60 -14.65
CA VAL A 41 -42.04 -3.33 -13.54
C VAL A 41 -40.63 -3.71 -13.97
N THR A 42 -39.74 -2.78 -13.69
CA THR A 42 -38.37 -2.98 -13.20
C THR A 42 -37.67 -4.28 -13.58
N ALA A 43 -36.94 -4.25 -14.70
CA ALA A 43 -35.82 -5.17 -14.90
C ALA A 43 -34.68 -4.74 -13.98
N VAL A 44 -34.66 -5.23 -12.75
CA VAL A 44 -33.43 -5.27 -11.95
C VAL A 44 -32.65 -6.49 -12.43
N THR A 45 -31.96 -6.34 -13.55
CA THR A 45 -30.99 -7.34 -14.01
C THR A 45 -29.86 -7.34 -13.00
N ALA A 46 -29.76 -8.42 -12.21
CA ALA A 46 -28.63 -8.68 -11.35
C ALA A 46 -27.35 -8.67 -12.19
N VAL A 47 -26.49 -7.68 -11.95
CA VAL A 47 -25.13 -7.67 -12.47
C VAL A 47 -24.37 -8.67 -11.59
N ALA A 48 -24.33 -9.93 -12.02
CA ALA A 48 -23.35 -10.85 -11.48
C ALA A 48 -21.98 -10.33 -11.94
N GLU A 49 -21.24 -9.69 -11.04
CA GLU A 49 -19.85 -9.31 -11.26
C GLU A 49 -19.06 -10.60 -11.57
N ALA A 50 -18.80 -10.85 -12.85
CA ALA A 50 -17.84 -11.85 -13.25
C ALA A 50 -16.49 -11.40 -12.69
N THR A 51 -16.02 -12.06 -11.63
CA THR A 51 -14.68 -11.89 -11.09
C THR A 51 -13.70 -12.08 -12.25
N GLN A 52 -13.15 -11.00 -12.78
CA GLN A 52 -12.17 -11.09 -13.86
C GLN A 52 -10.96 -11.86 -13.34
N LYS A 53 -10.79 -13.08 -13.86
CA LYS A 53 -9.61 -13.89 -13.63
C LYS A 53 -8.62 -13.59 -14.75
N PHE A 54 -7.47 -13.03 -14.40
CA PHE A 54 -6.38 -12.85 -15.35
C PHE A 54 -5.71 -14.20 -15.60
N VAL A 55 -5.40 -14.49 -16.87
CA VAL A 55 -4.71 -15.72 -17.28
C VAL A 55 -3.20 -15.51 -17.18
N ALA A 56 -2.44 -16.58 -17.05
CA ALA A 56 -0.98 -16.49 -17.10
C ALA A 56 -0.53 -15.95 -18.47
N ASP A 57 0.41 -15.01 -18.46
CA ASP A 57 0.90 -14.31 -19.67
C ASP A 57 2.38 -13.93 -19.52
N ASP A 58 3.02 -13.59 -20.64
CA ASP A 58 4.35 -13.00 -20.66
C ASP A 58 4.37 -11.66 -19.89
N ALA A 59 5.40 -11.45 -19.08
CA ALA A 59 5.48 -10.27 -18.23
C ALA A 59 5.47 -8.95 -19.01
N LYS A 60 5.99 -8.91 -20.25
CA LYS A 60 5.96 -7.70 -21.08
C LYS A 60 4.56 -7.41 -21.58
N SER A 61 3.77 -8.45 -21.89
CA SER A 61 2.36 -8.29 -22.26
C SER A 61 1.56 -7.66 -21.11
N VAL A 62 1.72 -8.18 -19.89
CA VAL A 62 1.06 -7.60 -18.71
C VAL A 62 1.54 -6.18 -18.45
N LEU A 63 2.86 -5.94 -18.49
CA LEU A 63 3.43 -4.60 -18.31
C LEU A 63 2.83 -3.59 -19.31
N ALA A 64 2.62 -3.99 -20.56
CA ALA A 64 2.03 -3.12 -21.60
C ALA A 64 0.57 -2.72 -21.32
N THR A 65 -0.14 -3.43 -20.42
CA THR A 65 -1.49 -3.04 -19.99
C THR A 65 -1.48 -1.96 -18.90
N ILE A 66 -0.34 -1.74 -18.25
CA ILE A 66 -0.23 -0.78 -17.14
C ILE A 66 -0.10 0.63 -17.70
N ARG A 67 -0.93 1.53 -17.16
CA ARG A 67 -0.95 2.94 -17.55
C ARG A 67 0.33 3.64 -17.07
N VAL A 68 0.95 4.42 -17.95
CA VAL A 68 2.10 5.26 -17.59
C VAL A 68 1.63 6.68 -17.29
N GLU A 69 1.79 7.14 -16.05
CA GLU A 69 1.34 8.45 -15.57
C GLU A 69 2.31 9.07 -14.57
N ASN A 70 2.22 10.38 -14.37
CA ASN A 70 2.95 11.05 -13.31
C ASN A 70 2.39 10.67 -11.93
N GLU A 71 3.28 10.51 -10.95
CA GLU A 71 2.92 10.26 -9.56
C GLU A 71 2.13 11.42 -8.94
N TYR A 72 1.15 11.07 -8.09
CA TYR A 72 0.41 12.03 -7.25
C TYR A 72 0.86 11.97 -5.79
N LYS A 73 1.82 12.82 -5.39
CA LYS A 73 2.50 12.70 -4.09
C LYS A 73 1.79 13.38 -2.91
N THR A 74 0.89 14.31 -3.21
CA THR A 74 0.30 15.20 -2.18
C THR A 74 -0.80 14.48 -1.39
N GLY A 75 -0.95 14.82 -0.11
CA GLY A 75 -2.09 14.38 0.70
C GLY A 75 -1.97 12.97 1.30
N TYR A 76 -0.92 12.21 0.96
CA TYR A 76 -0.69 10.89 1.54
C TYR A 76 -0.59 10.96 3.07
N ARG A 77 -1.32 10.07 3.73
CA ARG A 77 -1.16 9.74 5.14
C ARG A 77 -1.30 8.23 5.28
N ARG A 78 -0.33 7.58 5.94
CA ARG A 78 -0.38 6.13 6.16
C ARG A 78 -1.67 5.67 6.86
N SER A 79 -2.24 6.50 7.73
CA SER A 79 -3.50 6.23 8.42
C SER A 79 -4.72 6.11 7.50
N LEU A 80 -4.65 6.56 6.24
CA LEU A 80 -5.72 6.40 5.25
C LEU A 80 -5.81 4.96 4.71
N PHE A 81 -4.77 4.15 4.95
CA PHE A 81 -4.73 2.72 4.66
C PHE A 81 -4.88 1.99 5.98
N ILE A 82 -6.12 1.72 6.37
CA ILE A 82 -6.41 0.93 7.57
C ILE A 82 -5.86 -0.47 7.33
N HIS A 83 -4.84 -0.88 8.09
CA HIS A 83 -4.12 -2.14 7.92
C HIS A 83 -4.00 -2.87 9.25
N TRP A 84 -3.69 -4.16 9.16
CA TRP A 84 -3.76 -5.11 10.26
C TRP A 84 -5.19 -5.22 10.78
N SER A 85 -6.12 -5.40 9.84
CA SER A 85 -7.50 -5.78 10.14
C SER A 85 -7.63 -7.29 10.07
N ASP A 86 -8.46 -7.82 10.96
CA ASP A 86 -9.05 -9.15 10.87
C ASP A 86 -10.28 -9.03 9.94
N LEU A 87 -10.15 -9.49 8.69
CA LEU A 87 -11.18 -9.32 7.67
C LEU A 87 -12.15 -10.49 7.58
N ASP A 88 -11.75 -11.68 8.00
CA ASP A 88 -12.57 -12.90 8.01
C ASP A 88 -13.14 -13.23 9.40
N GLY A 89 -12.72 -12.50 10.43
CA GLY A 89 -13.26 -12.57 11.78
C GLY A 89 -12.78 -13.79 12.55
N ASP A 90 -11.64 -14.37 12.17
CA ASP A 90 -11.09 -15.57 12.80
C ASP A 90 -10.20 -15.27 14.04
N GLY A 91 -10.01 -13.98 14.34
CA GLY A 91 -9.18 -13.48 15.44
C GLY A 91 -7.73 -13.20 15.06
N CYS A 92 -7.34 -13.44 13.80
CA CYS A 92 -6.02 -13.14 13.26
C CYS A 92 -6.09 -11.88 12.40
N ASP A 93 -5.34 -10.85 12.78
CA ASP A 93 -5.16 -9.74 11.86
C ASP A 93 -4.29 -10.13 10.67
N THR A 94 -4.36 -9.34 9.60
CA THR A 94 -3.58 -9.57 8.37
C THR A 94 -2.07 -9.75 8.63
N ARG A 95 -1.49 -9.06 9.61
CA ARG A 95 -0.06 -9.22 9.91
C ARG A 95 0.22 -10.61 10.44
N GLU A 96 -0.60 -11.05 11.40
CA GLU A 96 -0.48 -12.39 11.98
C GLU A 96 -0.71 -13.48 10.93
N GLU A 97 -1.68 -13.27 10.02
CA GLU A 97 -1.94 -14.17 8.90
C GLU A 97 -0.72 -14.34 8.00
N VAL A 98 -0.06 -13.25 7.61
CA VAL A 98 1.15 -13.34 6.78
C VAL A 98 2.30 -14.01 7.53
N LEU A 99 2.48 -13.71 8.82
CA LEU A 99 3.52 -14.34 9.63
C LEU A 99 3.30 -15.85 9.77
N LYS A 100 2.05 -16.30 9.93
CA LYS A 100 1.69 -17.72 9.94
C LYS A 100 1.99 -18.35 8.59
N ARG A 101 1.53 -17.72 7.50
CA ARG A 101 1.64 -18.20 6.12
C ARG A 101 3.10 -18.34 5.67
N ASP A 102 3.94 -17.37 6.00
CA ASP A 102 5.32 -17.29 5.50
C ASP A 102 6.35 -17.94 6.43
N SER A 103 5.93 -18.45 7.59
CA SER A 103 6.80 -19.25 8.45
C SER A 103 7.14 -20.58 7.77
N ILE A 104 8.43 -20.88 7.64
CA ILE A 104 8.99 -22.11 7.08
C ILE A 104 8.72 -23.29 8.02
N SER A 105 8.92 -23.07 9.32
CA SER A 105 8.57 -24.03 10.36
C SER A 105 7.14 -23.80 10.84
N LYS A 106 6.56 -24.77 11.54
CA LYS A 106 5.23 -24.59 12.14
C LYS A 106 5.30 -23.47 13.19
N PRO A 107 4.61 -22.33 12.99
CA PRO A 107 4.68 -21.22 13.92
C PRO A 107 4.00 -21.58 15.25
N GLN A 108 4.52 -21.01 16.34
CA GLN A 108 3.86 -21.02 17.64
C GLN A 108 2.94 -19.81 17.71
N VAL A 109 1.65 -20.06 17.91
CA VAL A 109 0.61 -19.04 17.85
C VAL A 109 -0.17 -19.05 19.16
N ASP A 110 -0.41 -17.87 19.72
CA ASP A 110 -1.31 -17.71 20.85
C ASP A 110 -2.74 -18.14 20.44
N PRO A 111 -3.37 -19.08 21.16
CA PRO A 111 -4.65 -19.65 20.76
C PRO A 111 -5.85 -18.68 20.91
N TYR A 112 -5.69 -17.52 21.56
CA TYR A 112 -6.79 -16.59 21.84
C TYR A 112 -6.81 -15.36 20.93
N ARG A 113 -5.64 -14.86 20.54
CA ARG A 113 -5.50 -13.63 19.73
C ARG A 113 -4.69 -13.84 18.45
N CYS A 114 -4.41 -15.10 18.11
CA CYS A 114 -3.64 -15.47 16.93
C CYS A 114 -2.26 -14.81 16.84
N TYR A 115 -1.73 -14.35 17.95
CA TYR A 115 -0.46 -13.67 17.98
C TYR A 115 0.66 -14.68 17.74
N VAL A 116 1.41 -14.55 16.64
CA VAL A 116 2.54 -15.45 16.37
C VAL A 116 3.67 -15.13 17.36
N VAL A 117 3.98 -16.07 18.25
CA VAL A 117 5.01 -15.92 19.29
C VAL A 117 6.40 -16.28 18.75
N ALA A 118 6.48 -17.31 17.90
CA ALA A 118 7.72 -17.78 17.31
C ALA A 118 7.47 -18.44 15.95
N GLY A 119 8.47 -18.40 15.09
CA GLY A 119 8.47 -19.00 13.75
C GLY A 119 9.85 -18.85 13.13
N ASP A 120 10.01 -19.35 11.91
CA ASP A 120 11.23 -19.17 11.12
C ASP A 120 10.85 -18.60 9.76
N TRP A 121 11.38 -17.43 9.39
CA TRP A 121 11.05 -16.75 8.14
C TRP A 121 12.27 -16.61 7.24
N PHE A 122 12.06 -16.73 5.94
CA PHE A 122 13.09 -16.47 4.94
C PHE A 122 12.77 -15.19 4.18
N SER A 123 13.59 -14.17 4.40
CA SER A 123 13.49 -12.88 3.72
C SER A 123 13.97 -13.01 2.28
N LYS A 124 13.02 -13.07 1.35
CA LYS A 124 13.30 -13.21 -0.10
C LYS A 124 14.07 -12.02 -0.68
N TYR A 125 14.06 -10.87 0.00
CA TYR A 125 14.75 -9.67 -0.48
C TYR A 125 16.26 -9.70 -0.27
N ASP A 126 16.74 -10.28 0.82
CA ASP A 126 18.16 -10.29 1.19
C ASP A 126 18.72 -11.68 1.51
N GLY A 127 17.90 -12.74 1.41
CA GLY A 127 18.30 -14.13 1.57
C GLY A 127 18.56 -14.55 3.03
N LYS A 128 18.10 -13.76 4.01
CA LYS A 128 18.30 -14.07 5.43
C LYS A 128 17.20 -14.97 5.97
N THR A 129 17.60 -15.88 6.86
CA THR A 129 16.67 -16.60 7.73
C THR A 129 16.60 -15.89 9.09
N LEU A 130 15.39 -15.69 9.58
CA LEU A 130 15.06 -14.94 10.79
C LEU A 130 14.20 -15.83 11.69
N SER A 131 14.51 -15.89 12.97
CA SER A 131 13.73 -16.62 13.98
C SER A 131 13.15 -15.70 15.06
N ASP A 132 13.64 -14.46 15.14
CA ASP A 132 13.02 -13.43 15.97
C ASP A 132 11.97 -12.68 15.15
N ARG A 133 10.73 -12.68 15.66
CA ARG A 133 9.61 -11.94 15.09
C ARG A 133 9.93 -10.44 14.98
N SER A 134 10.69 -9.86 15.92
CA SER A 134 10.98 -8.42 15.89
C SER A 134 11.83 -8.00 14.70
N ASP A 135 12.59 -8.94 14.12
CA ASP A 135 13.42 -8.71 12.95
C ASP A 135 12.64 -8.91 11.63
N VAL A 136 11.36 -9.29 11.72
CA VAL A 136 10.49 -9.56 10.58
C VAL A 136 9.45 -8.46 10.41
N ASP A 137 9.43 -7.88 9.22
CA ASP A 137 8.38 -7.00 8.75
C ASP A 137 7.49 -7.70 7.73
N ILE A 138 6.22 -7.30 7.69
CA ILE A 138 5.33 -7.60 6.58
C ILE A 138 5.36 -6.42 5.63
N ASP A 139 5.99 -6.61 4.47
CA ASP A 139 6.08 -5.62 3.41
C ASP A 139 4.88 -5.72 2.47
N HIS A 140 4.34 -4.56 2.09
CA HIS A 140 3.52 -4.43 0.90
C HIS A 140 4.46 -4.35 -0.30
N VAL A 141 4.47 -5.39 -1.15
CA VAL A 141 5.42 -5.47 -2.29
C VAL A 141 5.39 -4.16 -3.07
N VAL A 142 4.20 -3.68 -3.43
CA VAL A 142 3.97 -2.27 -3.80
C VAL A 142 3.58 -1.50 -2.53
N ALA A 143 4.45 -0.60 -2.07
CA ALA A 143 4.27 0.08 -0.78
C ALA A 143 2.97 0.91 -0.72
N LEU A 144 2.40 1.12 0.48
CA LEU A 144 1.17 1.90 0.64
C LEU A 144 1.26 3.33 0.07
N LYS A 145 2.42 3.99 0.24
CA LYS A 145 2.67 5.30 -0.34
C LYS A 145 2.85 5.23 -1.85
N GLU A 146 3.53 4.21 -2.36
CA GLU A 146 3.67 4.00 -3.80
C GLU A 146 2.31 3.77 -4.48
N ALA A 147 1.43 2.99 -3.85
CA ALA A 147 0.06 2.81 -4.32
C ALA A 147 -0.71 4.14 -4.34
N TRP A 148 -0.55 4.99 -3.33
CA TRP A 148 -1.12 6.35 -3.30
C TRP A 148 -0.66 7.17 -4.50
N ASP A 149 0.66 7.24 -4.69
CA ASP A 149 1.30 8.00 -5.77
C ASP A 149 0.85 7.48 -7.15
N SER A 150 0.54 6.17 -7.25
CA SER A 150 0.09 5.47 -8.46
C SER A 150 -1.43 5.43 -8.69
N GLY A 151 -2.21 6.21 -7.93
CA GLY A 151 -3.65 6.37 -8.18
C GLY A 151 -4.58 6.04 -7.00
N ALA A 152 -4.08 5.38 -5.94
CA ALA A 152 -4.90 5.06 -4.77
C ALA A 152 -5.32 6.29 -3.95
N TRP A 153 -4.78 7.48 -4.26
CA TRP A 153 -5.28 8.76 -3.76
C TRP A 153 -6.77 8.99 -4.09
N SER A 154 -7.23 8.44 -5.22
CA SER A 154 -8.61 8.56 -5.71
C SER A 154 -9.56 7.49 -5.13
N TRP A 155 -9.02 6.48 -4.45
CA TRP A 155 -9.80 5.38 -3.93
C TRP A 155 -10.70 5.80 -2.76
N SER A 156 -11.78 5.05 -2.56
CA SER A 156 -12.52 5.07 -1.31
C SER A 156 -11.66 4.52 -0.15
N GLU A 157 -12.08 4.79 1.09
CA GLU A 157 -11.44 4.19 2.26
C GLU A 157 -11.51 2.65 2.23
N SER A 158 -12.65 2.09 1.81
CA SER A 158 -12.84 0.64 1.69
C SER A 158 -11.84 0.00 0.72
N GLN A 159 -11.54 0.65 -0.40
CA GLN A 159 -10.54 0.20 -1.37
C GLN A 159 -9.12 0.25 -0.82
N ARG A 160 -8.74 1.34 -0.14
CA ARG A 160 -7.43 1.41 0.54
C ARG A 160 -7.29 0.37 1.66
N LYS A 161 -8.37 0.14 2.42
CA LYS A 161 -8.40 -0.93 3.44
C LYS A 161 -8.25 -2.30 2.81
N ALA A 162 -8.97 -2.58 1.72
CA ALA A 162 -8.86 -3.86 1.01
C ALA A 162 -7.43 -4.09 0.48
N TYR A 163 -6.82 -3.08 -0.15
CA TYR A 163 -5.44 -3.15 -0.63
C TYR A 163 -4.45 -3.42 0.50
N ALA A 164 -4.59 -2.71 1.62
CA ALA A 164 -3.64 -2.82 2.71
C ALA A 164 -3.71 -4.14 3.48
N ASN A 165 -4.79 -4.93 3.28
CA ASN A 165 -5.05 -6.22 3.93
C ASN A 165 -5.24 -7.35 2.92
N ASP A 166 -4.72 -7.21 1.71
CA ASP A 166 -4.96 -8.15 0.62
C ASP A 166 -4.20 -9.47 0.82
N LEU A 167 -4.90 -10.49 1.29
CA LEU A 167 -4.41 -11.87 1.42
C LEU A 167 -4.89 -12.78 0.28
N THR A 168 -5.74 -12.28 -0.60
CA THR A 168 -6.33 -13.06 -1.70
C THR A 168 -5.34 -13.36 -2.83
N ASP A 169 -4.18 -12.69 -2.80
CA ASP A 169 -3.03 -12.93 -3.65
C ASP A 169 -1.74 -12.86 -2.82
N SER A 170 -0.94 -13.92 -2.83
CA SER A 170 0.27 -14.02 -1.99
C SER A 170 1.37 -13.03 -2.37
N ARG A 171 1.24 -12.35 -3.52
CA ARG A 171 2.23 -11.39 -4.03
C ARG A 171 2.07 -10.00 -3.42
N SER A 172 0.93 -9.69 -2.80
CA SER A 172 0.66 -8.36 -2.24
C SER A 172 1.44 -8.08 -0.94
N LEU A 173 1.53 -9.09 -0.06
CA LEU A 173 2.15 -8.99 1.27
C LEU A 173 3.16 -10.11 1.46
N ILE A 174 4.36 -9.81 1.97
CA ILE A 174 5.40 -10.82 2.25
C ILE A 174 6.16 -10.54 3.54
N ALA A 175 6.61 -11.59 4.23
CA ALA A 175 7.55 -11.49 5.35
C ALA A 175 8.99 -11.26 4.86
N VAL A 176 9.64 -10.21 5.36
CA VAL A 176 11.01 -9.81 5.00
C VAL A 176 11.77 -9.29 6.21
N SER A 177 13.10 -9.16 6.11
CA SER A 177 13.88 -8.54 7.18
C SER A 177 13.52 -7.07 7.37
N ASP A 178 13.38 -6.62 8.61
CA ASP A 178 13.06 -5.24 8.97
C ASP A 178 14.00 -4.22 8.29
N ARG A 179 15.30 -4.48 8.30
CA ARG A 179 16.34 -3.61 7.76
C ARG A 179 16.23 -3.47 6.24
N VAL A 180 15.93 -4.57 5.53
CA VAL A 180 15.78 -4.50 4.08
C VAL A 180 14.48 -3.80 3.68
N ASN A 181 13.41 -4.00 4.47
CA ASN A 181 12.15 -3.28 4.31
C ASN A 181 12.31 -1.76 4.54
N MET A 182 13.03 -1.36 5.59
CA MET A 182 13.39 0.04 5.82
C MET A 182 14.24 0.63 4.68
N SER A 183 15.16 -0.17 4.11
CA SER A 183 15.96 0.24 2.96
C SER A 183 15.11 0.44 1.70
N LYS A 184 14.10 -0.40 1.48
CA LYS A 184 13.10 -0.25 0.41
C LYS A 184 12.29 1.02 0.63
N GLY A 185 11.62 1.12 1.77
CA GLY A 185 10.72 2.23 2.07
C GLY A 185 9.55 2.28 1.09
N ASP A 186 9.31 3.45 0.52
CA ASP A 186 8.28 3.73 -0.50
C ASP A 186 8.82 3.76 -1.93
N LYS A 187 10.05 3.28 -2.16
CA LYS A 187 10.70 3.35 -3.48
C LYS A 187 10.15 2.30 -4.44
N ASP A 188 9.94 2.73 -5.69
CA ASP A 188 9.64 1.88 -6.83
C ASP A 188 10.91 1.19 -7.40
N PRO A 189 10.76 0.20 -8.32
CA PRO A 189 11.86 -0.53 -8.96
C PRO A 189 12.94 0.32 -9.64
N SER A 190 12.66 1.56 -10.04
CA SER A 190 13.67 2.49 -10.58
C SER A 190 14.63 3.01 -9.52
N ASN A 191 14.19 3.09 -8.27
CA ASN A 191 14.95 3.63 -7.15
C ASN A 191 15.42 2.56 -6.15
N TRP A 192 14.84 1.36 -6.19
CA TRP A 192 15.22 0.25 -5.32
C TRP A 192 14.92 -1.11 -5.95
N MET A 193 15.85 -2.04 -5.83
CA MET A 193 15.65 -3.47 -6.14
C MET A 193 16.15 -4.30 -4.97
N PRO A 194 15.58 -5.50 -4.74
CA PRO A 194 16.06 -6.41 -3.70
C PRO A 194 17.57 -6.66 -3.81
N PRO A 195 18.33 -6.59 -2.70
CA PRO A 195 19.76 -6.90 -2.71
C PRO A 195 20.06 -8.31 -3.24
N LEU A 196 19.18 -9.27 -2.97
CA LEU A 196 19.30 -10.63 -3.49
C LEU A 196 18.91 -10.69 -4.98
N LYS A 197 19.91 -10.73 -5.85
CA LYS A 197 19.73 -10.72 -7.31
C LYS A 197 18.90 -11.90 -7.84
N SER A 198 19.03 -13.08 -7.24
CA SER A 198 18.24 -14.25 -7.66
C SER A 198 16.74 -14.06 -7.48
N TYR A 199 16.31 -13.08 -6.69
CA TYR A 199 14.90 -12.75 -6.47
C TYR A 199 14.36 -11.68 -7.44
N TRP A 200 15.20 -11.06 -8.28
CA TRP A 200 14.79 -9.91 -9.09
C TRP A 200 13.60 -10.19 -10.01
N CYS A 201 13.62 -11.29 -10.76
CA CYS A 201 12.54 -11.57 -11.72
C CYS A 201 11.22 -11.91 -11.01
N THR A 202 11.28 -12.62 -9.88
CA THR A 202 10.10 -12.84 -9.04
C THR A 202 9.54 -11.53 -8.53
N TYR A 203 10.38 -10.66 -7.96
CA TYR A 203 9.97 -9.34 -7.48
C TYR A 203 9.31 -8.48 -8.57
N LEU A 204 9.88 -8.46 -9.79
CA LEU A 204 9.28 -7.73 -10.92
C LEU A 204 7.93 -8.33 -11.33
N GLY A 205 7.82 -9.65 -11.38
CA GLY A 205 6.57 -10.34 -11.68
C GLY A 205 5.49 -9.99 -10.64
N ASP A 206 5.82 -10.06 -9.36
CA ASP A 206 4.93 -9.70 -8.25
C ASP A 206 4.51 -8.23 -8.34
N TRP A 207 5.46 -7.33 -8.55
CA TRP A 207 5.24 -5.89 -8.67
C TRP A 207 4.29 -5.53 -9.82
N ILE A 208 4.57 -6.04 -11.04
CA ILE A 208 3.72 -5.84 -12.23
C ILE A 208 2.31 -6.36 -11.96
N SER A 209 2.21 -7.54 -11.34
CA SER A 209 0.93 -8.18 -11.08
C SER A 209 0.09 -7.40 -10.09
N VAL A 210 0.68 -6.91 -9.00
CA VAL A 210 -0.03 -6.10 -8.00
C VAL A 210 -0.50 -4.79 -8.64
N LYS A 211 0.35 -4.11 -9.41
CA LYS A 211 -0.01 -2.87 -10.12
C LYS A 211 -1.17 -3.11 -11.11
N ALA A 212 -1.08 -4.15 -11.94
CA ALA A 212 -2.12 -4.50 -12.91
C ALA A 212 -3.44 -4.88 -12.22
N ARG A 213 -3.38 -5.74 -11.20
CA ARG A 213 -4.56 -6.22 -10.46
C ARG A 213 -5.34 -5.09 -9.79
N TRP A 214 -4.64 -4.10 -9.27
CA TRP A 214 -5.23 -2.96 -8.56
C TRP A 214 -5.43 -1.72 -9.45
N GLY A 215 -5.14 -1.81 -10.75
CA GLY A 215 -5.31 -0.69 -11.69
C GLY A 215 -4.41 0.52 -11.39
N LEU A 216 -3.28 0.29 -10.73
CA LEU A 216 -2.30 1.31 -10.38
C LEU A 216 -1.43 1.66 -11.60
N SER A 217 -1.10 2.93 -11.76
CA SER A 217 -0.17 3.38 -12.80
C SER A 217 1.29 3.12 -12.43
N MET A 218 2.17 3.27 -13.42
CA MET A 218 3.61 3.41 -13.21
C MET A 218 4.07 4.77 -13.71
N ASP A 219 5.11 5.34 -13.10
CA ASP A 219 5.78 6.48 -13.71
C ASP A 219 6.71 6.04 -14.85
N GLN A 220 7.23 7.02 -15.59
CA GLN A 220 8.06 6.78 -16.76
C GLN A 220 9.41 6.09 -16.42
N SER A 221 9.98 6.40 -15.26
CA SER A 221 11.24 5.84 -14.77
C SER A 221 11.05 4.41 -14.31
N GLU A 222 10.01 4.16 -13.51
CA GLU A 222 9.58 2.85 -13.04
C GLU A 222 9.32 1.92 -14.23
N PHE A 223 8.42 2.31 -15.15
CA PHE A 223 8.08 1.52 -16.32
C PHE A 223 9.30 1.23 -17.18
N GLY A 224 10.14 2.25 -17.44
CA GLY A 224 11.35 2.11 -18.23
C GLY A 224 12.36 1.14 -17.60
N ARG A 225 12.56 1.22 -16.28
CA ARG A 225 13.45 0.31 -15.55
C ARG A 225 12.98 -1.13 -15.65
N ILE A 226 11.70 -1.38 -15.37
CA ILE A 226 11.11 -2.71 -15.41
C ILE A 226 11.21 -3.28 -16.83
N LYS A 227 10.81 -2.50 -17.85
CA LYS A 227 10.89 -2.91 -19.26
C LYS A 227 12.31 -3.32 -19.66
N ASN A 228 13.33 -2.59 -19.22
CA ASN A 228 14.72 -2.91 -19.50
C ASN A 228 15.14 -4.24 -18.85
N LEU A 229 14.81 -4.45 -17.57
CA LEU A 229 15.10 -5.71 -16.87
C LEU A 229 14.36 -6.90 -17.47
N LEU A 230 13.11 -6.72 -17.91
CA LEU A 230 12.38 -7.74 -18.68
C LEU A 230 12.98 -7.97 -20.08
N SER A 231 13.80 -7.07 -20.60
CA SER A 231 14.46 -7.26 -21.89
C SER A 231 15.85 -7.88 -21.74
N SER A 232 16.47 -7.78 -20.56
CA SER A 232 17.76 -8.38 -20.23
C SER A 232 17.61 -9.60 -19.31
N ASP A 233 17.65 -9.37 -18.00
CA ASP A 233 17.87 -10.37 -16.96
C ASP A 233 16.65 -11.26 -16.73
N CYS A 234 15.46 -10.76 -17.07
CA CYS A 234 14.17 -11.40 -16.84
C CYS A 234 13.39 -11.63 -18.15
N SER A 235 14.11 -11.93 -19.23
CA SER A 235 13.57 -12.00 -20.60
C SER A 235 12.56 -13.12 -20.88
N SER A 236 12.54 -14.16 -20.05
CA SER A 236 11.60 -15.28 -20.12
C SER A 236 10.55 -15.28 -18.99
N LEU A 237 10.41 -14.16 -18.27
CA LEU A 237 9.50 -14.07 -17.13
C LEU A 237 8.05 -14.21 -17.61
N THR A 238 7.38 -15.25 -17.11
CA THR A 238 5.94 -15.42 -17.22
C THR A 238 5.30 -15.11 -15.88
N ILE A 239 4.14 -14.48 -15.92
CA ILE A 239 3.35 -14.12 -14.74
C ILE A 239 2.19 -15.10 -14.66
N SER A 240 2.04 -15.78 -13.52
CA SER A 240 0.87 -16.61 -13.24
C SER A 240 -0.40 -15.77 -13.15
N GLY A 241 -1.53 -16.30 -13.63
CA GLY A 241 -2.82 -15.62 -13.52
C GLY A 241 -3.26 -15.33 -12.08
N TRP A 242 -4.20 -14.39 -11.92
CA TRP A 242 -4.68 -13.93 -10.61
C TRP A 242 -6.18 -13.67 -10.57
N SER A 243 -6.74 -13.69 -9.37
CA SER A 243 -8.13 -13.32 -9.10
C SER A 243 -8.32 -11.81 -9.19
N ALA A 244 -9.55 -11.36 -9.44
CA ALA A 244 -9.89 -9.94 -9.33
C ALA A 244 -9.58 -9.39 -7.93
N ALA A 245 -9.27 -8.09 -7.83
CA ALA A 245 -9.15 -7.41 -6.54
C ALA A 245 -10.43 -7.60 -5.69
N PRO A 246 -10.32 -7.68 -4.34
CA PRO A 246 -11.47 -7.99 -3.46
C PRO A 246 -12.60 -6.96 -3.50
N VAL A 247 -12.29 -5.78 -4.03
CA VAL A 247 -13.24 -4.70 -4.28
C VAL A 247 -12.99 -4.18 -5.67
N ALA A 248 -14.05 -3.87 -6.41
CA ALA A 248 -13.93 -3.25 -7.72
C ALA A 248 -13.14 -1.94 -7.56
N VAL A 249 -11.90 -1.93 -8.03
CA VAL A 249 -11.19 -0.70 -8.35
C VAL A 249 -11.82 -0.20 -9.63
N SER A 250 -12.60 0.88 -9.53
CA SER A 250 -13.16 1.52 -10.71
C SER A 250 -11.99 1.89 -11.61
N ALA A 251 -11.84 1.23 -12.76
CA ALA A 251 -11.09 1.83 -13.85
C ALA A 251 -11.74 3.20 -14.08
N PRO A 252 -10.99 4.32 -14.06
CA PRO A 252 -11.60 5.59 -14.45
C PRO A 252 -12.15 5.39 -15.85
N ALA A 253 -13.42 5.72 -16.03
CA ALA A 253 -14.10 5.60 -17.30
C ALA A 253 -13.18 6.19 -18.37
N THR A 254 -12.79 5.39 -19.36
CA THR A 254 -12.29 5.93 -20.61
C THR A 254 -13.36 6.90 -21.05
N THR A 255 -13.08 8.20 -20.99
CA THR A 255 -13.94 9.20 -21.61
C THR A 255 -14.03 8.79 -23.07
N ILE A 256 -15.15 8.16 -23.42
CA ILE A 256 -15.55 7.99 -24.81
C ILE A 256 -15.68 9.42 -25.29
N THR A 257 -14.68 9.87 -26.06
CA THR A 257 -14.80 11.09 -26.85
C THR A 257 -16.08 10.92 -27.64
N THR A 258 -17.13 11.61 -27.20
CA THR A 258 -18.38 11.63 -27.93
C THR A 258 -18.03 12.21 -29.28
N ALA A 259 -18.16 11.39 -30.32
CA ALA A 259 -17.95 11.81 -31.69
C ALA A 259 -18.73 13.11 -31.91
N VAL A 260 -18.02 14.14 -32.31
CA VAL A 260 -18.57 15.43 -32.70
C VAL A 260 -19.62 15.16 -33.78
N ALA A 261 -20.89 15.42 -33.46
CA ALA A 261 -21.93 15.51 -34.47
C ALA A 261 -21.54 16.63 -35.46
N PRO A 262 -21.70 16.42 -36.78
CA PRO A 262 -21.34 17.45 -37.75
C PRO A 262 -22.18 18.70 -37.51
N VAL A 263 -21.52 19.82 -37.24
CA VAL A 263 -22.14 21.14 -37.20
C VAL A 263 -22.67 21.43 -38.61
N VAL A 264 -24.00 21.46 -38.74
CA VAL A 264 -24.68 21.99 -39.91
C VAL A 264 -24.33 23.48 -40.03
N THR A 265 -23.54 23.83 -41.02
CA THR A 265 -23.14 25.21 -41.32
C THR A 265 -24.31 25.95 -41.97
N THR A 266 -24.90 26.89 -41.24
CA THR A 266 -25.69 27.98 -41.86
C THR A 266 -24.75 29.11 -42.27
N PRO A 267 -24.90 29.68 -43.48
CA PRO A 267 -24.03 30.76 -43.95
C PRO A 267 -24.35 32.07 -43.23
N VAL A 268 -23.33 32.66 -42.58
CA VAL A 268 -23.41 34.01 -42.02
C VAL A 268 -23.00 35.01 -43.09
N VAL A 269 -23.91 35.94 -43.35
CA VAL A 269 -23.77 37.07 -44.27
C VAL A 269 -22.63 38.00 -43.82
N THR A 270 -21.75 38.32 -44.75
CA THR A 270 -20.64 39.28 -44.60
C THR A 270 -21.14 40.72 -44.63
N SER A 271 -20.54 41.58 -43.80
CA SER A 271 -20.42 43.03 -44.05
C SER A 271 -19.21 43.62 -43.31
N PRO A 272 -18.61 44.71 -43.82
CA PRO A 272 -17.17 44.92 -43.70
C PRO A 272 -16.72 46.00 -42.68
N VAL A 273 -15.50 45.78 -42.20
CA VAL A 273 -14.35 46.70 -41.96
C VAL A 273 -14.62 48.10 -41.38
N VAL A 274 -13.99 48.38 -40.22
CA VAL A 274 -13.28 49.65 -39.99
C VAL A 274 -11.93 49.36 -39.31
N THR A 275 -10.88 49.87 -39.94
CA THR A 275 -9.46 49.81 -39.57
C THR A 275 -9.00 50.99 -38.72
N THR A 276 -7.80 50.80 -38.12
CA THR A 276 -6.76 51.79 -37.70
C THR A 276 -6.63 52.09 -36.19
N PRO A 277 -5.46 52.56 -35.70
CA PRO A 277 -4.17 51.86 -35.69
C PRO A 277 -3.46 51.91 -34.31
N ALA A 278 -2.32 51.21 -34.22
CA ALA A 278 -1.44 51.09 -33.06
C ALA A 278 -0.80 52.41 -32.59
N SER A 279 -0.41 52.45 -31.31
CA SER A 279 0.66 53.34 -30.85
C SER A 279 1.51 52.67 -29.76
N ALA A 280 2.82 52.73 -29.96
CA ALA A 280 3.86 52.21 -29.10
C ALA A 280 4.30 53.26 -28.07
N THR A 281 4.73 52.85 -26.87
CA THR A 281 5.73 53.63 -26.13
C THR A 281 6.59 52.75 -25.21
N THR A 282 7.84 53.16 -25.17
CA THR A 282 9.08 52.59 -24.66
C THR A 282 9.37 52.89 -23.17
N VAL A 283 10.15 52.00 -22.54
CA VAL A 283 11.28 52.25 -21.60
C VAL A 283 10.96 52.76 -20.18
N LYS A 284 11.36 52.03 -19.11
CA LYS A 284 12.68 52.15 -18.42
C LYS A 284 12.78 51.27 -17.16
N SER A 285 13.95 50.66 -16.99
CA SER A 285 14.49 50.06 -15.75
C SER A 285 14.84 51.15 -14.71
N PRO A 286 14.98 50.82 -13.41
CA PRO A 286 16.35 50.78 -12.88
C PRO A 286 16.65 49.70 -11.82
N THR A 287 17.81 49.07 -12.01
CA THR A 287 18.97 48.88 -11.11
C THR A 287 18.82 48.88 -9.57
N SER A 288 19.16 47.72 -8.99
CA SER A 288 20.07 47.42 -7.86
C SER A 288 20.38 48.49 -6.79
N SER A 289 20.28 48.11 -5.51
CA SER A 289 21.39 48.25 -4.55
C SER A 289 21.15 47.54 -3.21
N THR A 290 22.28 47.05 -2.71
CA THR A 290 22.64 46.34 -1.49
C THR A 290 22.42 47.12 -0.19
N VAL A 291 22.48 46.41 0.95
CA VAL A 291 23.19 46.75 2.21
C VAL A 291 22.38 46.33 3.46
N ALA A 292 22.94 45.41 4.26
CA ALA A 292 22.75 45.29 5.71
C ALA A 292 23.77 46.20 6.41
N PRO A 293 23.58 46.70 7.65
CA PRO A 293 23.86 45.85 8.82
C PRO A 293 23.14 46.20 10.16
N SER A 294 23.31 45.26 11.10
CA SER A 294 23.54 45.38 12.54
C SER A 294 22.48 45.90 13.54
N SER A 295 22.26 45.04 14.54
CA SER A 295 22.29 45.28 16.00
C SER A 295 21.19 46.11 16.67
N GLY A 296 20.47 45.44 17.59
CA GLY A 296 19.72 46.03 18.70
C GLY A 296 19.54 44.98 19.81
N SER A 297 19.94 45.33 21.02
CA SER A 297 20.15 44.49 22.21
C SER A 297 19.09 44.76 23.28
N GLY A 298 18.90 43.82 24.22
CA GLY A 298 18.20 43.97 25.52
C GLY A 298 16.74 43.50 25.54
N SER A 299 16.21 42.83 26.57
CA SER A 299 16.73 42.57 27.91
C SER A 299 15.93 41.46 28.63
N SER A 300 16.59 40.90 29.64
CA SER A 300 16.26 39.88 30.66
C SER A 300 14.86 39.80 31.27
N ALA A 301 14.50 38.57 31.69
CA ALA A 301 13.91 38.18 32.99
C ALA A 301 13.46 36.69 32.91
N THR A 302 13.55 35.77 33.87
CA THR A 302 14.17 35.61 35.20
C THR A 302 14.08 34.11 35.50
N THR A 303 15.13 33.51 36.07
CA THR A 303 15.17 32.12 36.55
C THR A 303 14.29 31.92 37.80
N PRO A 304 13.74 30.72 38.01
CA PRO A 304 13.81 30.14 39.36
C PRO A 304 14.57 28.82 39.35
N THR A 305 15.64 28.81 40.14
CA THR A 305 16.39 27.63 40.56
C THR A 305 15.56 26.88 41.61
N THR A 306 15.29 25.60 41.39
CA THR A 306 15.01 24.65 42.46
C THR A 306 15.97 23.47 42.33
N ASN A 307 16.93 23.42 43.25
CA ASN A 307 17.71 22.23 43.56
C ASN A 307 16.74 21.12 44.00
N ALA A 308 16.76 19.99 43.30
CA ALA A 308 16.31 18.72 43.84
C ALA A 308 17.36 17.65 43.53
N THR A 309 17.81 17.05 44.63
CA THR A 309 18.86 16.06 44.81
C THR A 309 18.71 14.85 43.88
N ALA A 310 19.85 14.35 43.44
CA ALA A 310 20.02 13.13 42.66
C ALA A 310 19.12 11.99 43.15
N THR A 311 18.26 11.50 42.26
CA THR A 311 17.75 10.13 42.33
C THR A 311 18.41 9.39 41.19
N THR A 312 19.46 8.63 41.50
CA THR A 312 19.99 7.58 40.63
C THR A 312 18.90 6.54 40.42
N VAL A 313 18.05 6.76 39.41
CA VAL A 313 17.24 5.72 38.83
C VAL A 313 18.02 5.22 37.63
N ALA A 314 18.51 3.98 37.72
CA ALA A 314 19.05 3.26 36.58
C ALA A 314 17.95 3.16 35.52
N GLN A 315 18.02 4.02 34.50
CA GLN A 315 17.09 4.03 33.38
C GLN A 315 17.81 3.43 32.18
N ASN A 316 17.32 2.28 31.72
CA ASN A 316 17.72 1.64 30.47
C ASN A 316 17.50 2.61 29.31
N GLY A 317 18.50 3.45 29.02
CA GLY A 317 18.47 4.38 27.91
C GLY A 317 18.51 3.62 26.59
N ALA A 318 17.63 3.97 25.66
CA ALA A 318 17.67 3.42 24.31
C ALA A 318 18.99 3.83 23.65
N LYS A 319 19.87 2.85 23.39
CA LYS A 319 21.05 3.07 22.54
C LYS A 319 20.58 3.15 21.08
N ASP A 320 21.21 4.04 20.32
CA ASP A 320 21.03 4.19 18.87
C ASP A 320 19.65 4.69 18.40
N ILE A 321 19.13 5.72 19.07
CA ILE A 321 17.92 6.45 18.64
C ILE A 321 18.19 7.31 17.39
N TYR A 322 17.14 7.70 16.65
CA TYR A 322 17.25 8.63 15.52
C TYR A 322 16.66 10.03 15.86
N PRO A 323 17.42 11.14 15.66
CA PRO A 323 16.95 12.50 15.94
C PRO A 323 15.62 12.84 15.26
N GLY A 324 14.69 13.42 16.01
CA GLY A 324 13.37 13.81 15.52
C GLY A 324 12.36 12.67 15.39
N SER A 325 12.76 11.41 15.60
CA SER A 325 11.83 10.27 15.56
C SER A 325 10.87 10.29 16.73
N TYR A 326 9.68 9.71 16.57
CA TYR A 326 8.74 9.54 17.67
C TYR A 326 9.35 8.68 18.77
N CYS A 327 8.99 8.99 20.01
CA CYS A 327 9.55 8.33 21.16
C CYS A 327 8.51 8.15 22.26
N ALA A 328 8.72 7.11 23.05
CA ALA A 328 8.03 6.84 24.31
C ALA A 328 8.97 6.00 25.20
N PRO A 329 8.89 6.12 26.53
CA PRO A 329 8.07 7.07 27.28
C PRO A 329 8.60 8.52 27.14
N VAL A 330 7.72 9.49 27.42
CA VAL A 330 8.15 10.91 27.59
C VAL A 330 9.17 10.95 28.72
N ASP A 331 10.18 11.82 28.58
CA ASP A 331 11.34 11.95 29.47
C ASP A 331 12.33 10.77 29.42
N GLY A 332 12.13 9.81 28.51
CA GLY A 332 13.12 8.79 28.19
C GLY A 332 14.42 9.41 27.66
N LEU A 333 15.56 8.79 27.98
CA LEU A 333 16.89 9.18 27.52
C LEU A 333 17.38 8.22 26.44
N GLY A 334 18.10 8.76 25.45
CA GLY A 334 18.73 7.98 24.40
C GLY A 334 19.97 8.64 23.85
N THR A 335 20.75 7.91 23.04
CA THR A 335 21.97 8.44 22.43
C THR A 335 21.98 8.19 20.93
N TYR A 336 22.33 9.21 20.14
CA TYR A 336 22.61 9.08 18.70
C TYR A 336 24.03 9.55 18.41
N LYS A 337 24.88 8.65 17.89
CA LYS A 337 26.30 8.94 17.61
C LYS A 337 27.04 9.56 18.82
N GLY A 338 26.79 9.03 20.01
CA GLY A 338 27.37 9.52 21.27
C GLY A 338 26.80 10.85 21.79
N THR A 339 25.85 11.48 21.09
CA THR A 339 25.17 12.69 21.56
C THR A 339 23.91 12.31 22.34
N PRO A 340 23.65 12.89 23.53
CA PRO A 340 22.46 12.61 24.31
C PRO A 340 21.20 13.30 23.76
N TYR A 341 20.08 12.57 23.80
CA TYR A 341 18.75 13.00 23.40
C TYR A 341 17.74 12.67 24.50
N ILE A 342 16.70 13.49 24.60
CA ILE A 342 15.55 13.28 25.48
C ILE A 342 14.27 13.18 24.67
N CYS A 343 13.38 12.30 25.09
CA CYS A 343 12.06 12.15 24.51
C CYS A 343 11.13 13.25 25.05
N SER A 344 10.70 14.20 24.20
CA SER A 344 9.92 15.35 24.65
C SER A 344 8.76 15.68 23.71
N LYS A 345 7.66 16.21 24.25
CA LYS A 345 6.53 16.72 23.48
C LYS A 345 6.77 18.10 22.89
N THR A 346 7.85 18.78 23.27
CA THR A 346 8.22 20.10 22.76
C THR A 346 9.61 20.06 22.15
N ASN A 347 9.91 20.98 21.23
CA ASN A 347 11.25 21.22 20.71
C ASN A 347 12.16 21.93 21.74
N ALA A 348 13.39 22.27 21.34
CA ALA A 348 14.35 22.94 22.22
C ALA A 348 13.90 24.35 22.63
N GLU A 349 13.08 24.99 21.79
CA GLU A 349 12.52 26.33 22.00
C GLU A 349 11.19 26.29 22.80
N GLY A 350 10.77 25.12 23.29
CA GLY A 350 9.54 24.95 24.07
C GLY A 350 8.24 24.90 23.25
N SER A 351 8.32 24.94 21.92
CA SER A 351 7.15 24.80 21.04
C SER A 351 6.70 23.33 20.96
N PRO A 352 5.39 23.04 21.11
CA PRO A 352 4.88 21.68 21.06
C PRO A 352 4.99 21.06 19.67
N TYR A 353 5.33 19.78 19.61
CA TYR A 353 5.26 19.02 18.37
C TYR A 353 3.81 18.78 17.96
N ALA A 354 3.55 18.90 16.65
CA ALA A 354 2.22 18.71 16.07
C ALA A 354 1.60 17.38 16.49
N GLY A 355 0.35 17.44 17.01
CA GLY A 355 -0.40 16.28 17.47
C GLY A 355 -0.06 15.80 18.89
N GLY A 356 0.71 16.55 19.68
CA GLY A 356 0.97 16.25 21.10
C GLY A 356 1.82 15.00 21.36
N ARG A 357 2.47 14.47 20.31
CA ARG A 357 3.30 13.26 20.34
C ARG A 357 4.75 13.64 20.63
N ALA A 358 5.41 12.86 21.49
CA ALA A 358 6.81 13.10 21.84
C ALA A 358 7.77 12.63 20.76
N ARG A 359 8.88 13.36 20.59
CA ARG A 359 9.97 13.06 19.67
C ARG A 359 11.32 13.19 20.36
N TRP A 360 12.30 12.45 19.85
CA TRP A 360 13.69 12.55 20.29
C TRP A 360 14.26 13.91 19.88
N ARG A 361 14.55 14.76 20.86
CA ARG A 361 15.28 16.02 20.66
C ARG A 361 16.60 16.01 21.41
N LYS A 362 17.56 16.81 20.95
CA LYS A 362 18.86 16.91 21.60
C LYS A 362 18.67 17.39 23.03
N ALA A 363 19.33 16.73 23.99
CA ALA A 363 19.35 17.19 25.35
C ALA A 363 20.11 18.53 25.39
N THR A 364 19.45 19.59 25.82
CA THR A 364 20.09 20.88 26.15
C THR A 364 20.70 20.74 27.53
N ASN A 365 21.96 21.12 27.68
CA ASN A 365 22.65 21.15 28.98
C ASN A 365 21.97 22.12 29.96
#